data_AF-A0A550G2N8-F1
#
_entry.id   AF-A0A550G2N8-F1
#
_cell.length_a   1.000
_cell.length_b   1.000
_cell.length_c   1.000
_cell.angle_alpha   90.00
_cell.angle_beta   90.00
_cell.angle_gamma   90.00
#
_symmetry.space_group_name_H-M   'P 1'
#
loop_
_entity.id
_entity.type
_entity.pdbx_description
1 polymer ?
#
loop_
_entity_poly.entity_id
_entity_poly.type
_entity_poly.pdbx_seq_one_letter_code
_entity_poly.pdbx_strand_id
1 'polypeptide(L)' 'MQQVIVTGGRSQGARGILIGLGPEPGWKKTATIRTSDGEDIRTLAQYIFVVGTNEPIIQLDDVEES' A
#
# COMPACT_ATOMS: atom_id res chain seq x y z
N MET A 1 2.82 12.78 3.96
CA MET A 1 2.76 11.30 4.04
C MET A 1 2.09 10.77 2.78
N GLN A 2 2.57 9.70 2.16
CA GLN A 2 1.94 9.18 0.93
C GLN A 2 0.86 8.15 1.28
N GLN A 3 -0.37 8.40 0.84
CA GLN A 3 -1.48 7.45 0.94
C GLN A 3 -1.41 6.50 -0.24
N VAL A 4 -1.57 5.21 0.02
CA VAL A 4 -1.40 4.15 -0.98
C VAL A 4 -2.45 3.05 -0.86
N ILE A 5 -2.70 2.38 -1.98
CA ILE A 5 -3.44 1.12 -2.05
C ILE A 5 -2.56 0.05 -2.67
N VAL A 6 -2.70 -1.19 -2.19
CA VAL A 6 -2.02 -2.37 -2.74
C VAL A 6 -2.88 -2.95 -3.87
N THR A 7 -2.34 -3.05 -5.07
CA THR A 7 -3.08 -3.47 -6.28
C THR A 7 -2.82 -4.93 -6.69
N GLY A 8 -2.00 -5.67 -5.95
CA GLY A 8 -1.68 -7.06 -6.28
C GLY A 8 -1.06 -7.86 -5.14
N GLY A 9 -0.98 -9.17 -5.34
CA GLY A 9 -0.50 -10.13 -4.34
C GLY A 9 -1.54 -10.42 -3.26
N ARG A 10 -1.11 -11.07 -2.17
CA ARG A 10 -2.01 -11.49 -1.08
C ARG A 10 -2.70 -10.32 -0.37
N SER A 11 -2.04 -9.17 -0.31
CA SER A 11 -2.53 -7.98 0.40
C SER A 11 -3.27 -7.01 -0.53
N GLN A 12 -3.72 -7.44 -1.70
CA GLN A 12 -4.48 -6.59 -2.62
C GLN A 12 -5.71 -5.99 -1.92
N GLY A 13 -5.99 -4.72 -2.18
CA GLY A 13 -7.04 -3.94 -1.51
C GLY A 13 -6.60 -3.27 -0.21
N ALA A 14 -5.48 -3.70 0.40
CA ALA A 14 -4.98 -3.05 1.61
C ALA A 14 -4.63 -1.57 1.34
N ARG A 15 -5.03 -0.70 2.26
CA ARG A 15 -4.82 0.75 2.19
C ARG A 15 -4.07 1.26 3.42
N GLY A 16 -3.29 2.33 3.23
CA GLY A 16 -2.56 2.92 4.34
C GLY A 16 -1.51 3.94 3.91
N ILE A 17 -0.60 4.23 4.84
CA ILE A 17 0.48 5.18 4.63
C ILE A 17 1.74 4.43 4.23
N LEU A 18 2.41 4.84 3.16
CA LEU A 18 3.73 4.32 2.80
C LEU A 18 4.76 4.79 3.84
N ILE A 19 5.34 3.84 4.58
CA ILE A 19 6.30 4.11 5.66
C ILE A 19 7.74 3.68 5.33
N GLY A 20 7.94 2.90 4.26
CA GLY A 20 9.28 2.51 3.85
C GLY A 20 9.34 1.89 2.47
N LEU A 21 10.47 2.12 1.79
CA LEU A 21 10.88 1.36 0.61
C LEU A 21 12.10 0.53 1.02
N GLY A 22 11.95 -0.79 0.93
CA GLY A 22 13.04 -1.71 1.21
C GLY A 22 14.03 -1.77 0.03
N PRO A 23 15.29 -2.17 0.31
CA PRO A 23 16.33 -2.29 -0.72
C PRO A 23 15.97 -3.36 -1.77
N GLU A 24 16.80 -3.43 -2.83
CA GLU A 24 16.80 -4.50 -3.83
C GLU A 24 17.95 -5.49 -3.60
N PRO A 25 17.88 -6.46 -2.67
CA PRO A 25 18.79 -7.59 -2.70
C PRO A 25 18.31 -8.59 -3.76
N GLY A 26 18.81 -8.45 -4.98
CA GLY A 26 18.85 -9.53 -5.97
C GLY A 26 17.59 -9.89 -6.76
N TRP A 27 16.42 -9.25 -6.57
CA TRP A 27 15.33 -9.44 -7.55
C TRP A 27 14.21 -8.39 -7.55
N LYS A 28 13.68 -7.92 -6.40
CA LYS A 28 12.49 -7.05 -6.38
C LYS A 28 12.48 -6.02 -5.24
N LYS A 29 12.15 -4.76 -5.54
CA LYS A 29 11.88 -3.70 -4.54
C LYS A 29 10.69 -4.09 -3.67
N THR A 30 10.82 -3.84 -2.37
CA THR A 30 9.71 -3.99 -1.42
C THR A 30 9.25 -2.64 -0.89
N ALA A 31 7.99 -2.58 -0.46
CA ALA A 31 7.40 -1.43 0.18
C ALA A 31 6.70 -1.88 1.46
N THR A 32 6.73 -1.03 2.48
CA THR A 32 6.01 -1.24 3.74
C THR A 32 4.99 -0.13 3.90
N ILE A 33 3.74 -0.53 4.15
CA ILE A 33 2.63 0.39 4.44
C ILE A 33 2.11 0.15 5.85
N ARG A 34 1.58 1.19 6.49
CA ARG A 34 0.86 1.10 7.77
C ARG A 34 -0.63 1.34 7.55
N THR A 35 -1.45 0.36 7.90
CA THR A 35 -2.92 0.46 7.80
C THR A 35 -3.48 1.41 8.86
N SER A 36 -4.76 1.78 8.72
CA SER A 36 -5.49 2.56 9.73
C SER A 36 -5.52 1.89 11.10
N ASP A 37 -5.48 0.56 11.11
CA ASP A 37 -5.58 -0.27 12.32
C ASP A 37 -4.20 -0.45 12.99
N GLY A 38 -3.15 0.15 12.41
CA GLY A 38 -1.79 0.12 12.93
C GLY A 38 -0.97 -1.10 12.50
N GLU A 39 -1.48 -1.94 11.59
CA GLU A 39 -0.75 -3.09 11.06
C GLU A 39 0.27 -2.66 9.99
N ASP A 40 1.48 -3.23 10.04
CA ASP A 40 2.50 -3.05 9.01
C ASP A 40 2.45 -4.17 7.98
N ILE A 41 2.14 -3.81 6.73
CA ILE A 41 2.09 -4.74 5.60
C ILE A 41 3.30 -4.52 4.71
N ARG A 42 4.04 -5.59 4.44
CA ARG A 42 5.15 -5.60 3.47
C ARG A 42 4.73 -6.26 2.17
N THR A 43 4.90 -5.56 1.05
CA THR A 43 4.58 -6.03 -0.30
C THR A 43 5.68 -5.66 -1.30
N LEU A 44 5.51 -6.05 -2.56
CA LEU A 44 6.38 -5.60 -3.65
C LEU A 44 6.05 -4.15 -4.01
N ALA A 45 7.07 -3.33 -4.24
CA ALA A 45 6.87 -1.92 -4.57
C ALA A 45 6.05 -1.72 -5.87
N GLN A 46 6.11 -2.67 -6.81
CA GLN A 46 5.30 -2.65 -8.03
C GLN A 46 3.78 -2.76 -7.78
N TYR A 47 3.37 -3.23 -6.60
CA TYR A 47 1.95 -3.31 -6.22
C TYR A 47 1.47 -2.08 -5.45
N ILE A 48 2.33 -1.08 -5.24
CA ILE A 48 1.94 0.16 -4.58
C ILE A 48 1.41 1.13 -5.62
N PHE A 49 0.16 1.56 -5.44
CA PHE A 49 -0.42 2.68 -6.17
C PHE A 49 -0.66 3.85 -5.22
N VAL A 50 -0.04 5.00 -5.52
CA VAL A 50 -0.18 6.22 -4.69
C VAL A 50 -1.51 6.89 -5.02
N VAL A 51 -2.34 7.07 -3.99
CA VAL A 51 -3.68 7.65 -4.11
C VAL A 51 -3.75 9.07 -3.55
N GLY A 52 -2.66 9.61 -3.01
CA GLY A 52 -2.62 11.00 -2.56
C GLY A 52 -1.46 11.33 -1.64
N THR A 53 -1.34 12.62 -1.32
CA THR A 53 -0.36 13.15 -0.36
C THR A 53 -1.10 13.78 0.80
N ASN A 54 -0.82 13.31 2.02
CA ASN A 54 -1.52 13.60 3.27
C ASN A 54 -2.95 13.02 3.30
N GLU A 55 -3.75 13.30 2.28
CA GLU A 55 -5.10 12.78 2.07
C GLU A 55 -5.24 12.10 0.70
N PRO A 56 -6.17 11.13 0.55
CA PRO A 56 -6.49 10.54 -0.75
C PRO A 56 -7.14 11.58 -1.68
N ILE A 57 -6.70 11.63 -2.95
CA ILE A 57 -7.31 12.47 -3.99
C ILE A 57 -8.42 11.75 -4.77
N ILE A 58 -8.62 10.46 -4.49
CA ILE A 58 -9.69 9.64 -5.03
C ILE A 58 -10.48 9.03 -3.88
N GLN A 59 -11.80 8.93 -4.04
CA GLN A 59 -12.63 8.16 -3.13
C GLN A 59 -12.40 6.67 -3.41
N LEU A 60 -12.10 5.92 -2.35
CA LEU A 60 -11.97 4.47 -2.39
C LEU A 60 -13.18 3.89 -1.68
N ASP A 61 -14.06 3.25 -2.43
CA ASP A 61 -15.22 2.57 -1.85
C ASP A 61 -14.76 1.24 -1.23
N ASP A 62 -15.35 0.87 -0.09
CA ASP A 62 -15.09 -0.43 0.52
C ASP A 62 -15.70 -1.50 -0.39
N VAL A 63 -14.89 -2.49 -0.78
CA VAL A 63 -15.38 -3.61 -1.58
C VAL A 63 -16.19 -4.50 -0.64
N GLU A 64 -17.52 -4.45 -0.75
CA GLU A 64 -18.38 -5.42 -0.09
C GLU A 64 -18.06 -6.82 -0.65
N GLU A 65 -17.45 -7.68 0.17
CA GLU A 65 -17.31 -9.10 -0.15
C GLU A 65 -18.71 -9.69 -0.31
N SER A 66 -19.07 -10.05 -1.54
CA SER A 66 -20.33 -10.71 -1.91
C SER A 66 -20.24 -12.22 -1.80
#